data_AF-A0A0F3GMM3-F1
#
_entry.id   AF-A0A0F3GMM3-F1
#
_cell.length_a   1.000
_cell.length_b   1.000
_cell.length_c   1.000
_cell.angle_alpha   90.00
_cell.angle_beta   90.00
_cell.angle_gamma   90.00
#
_symmetry.space_group_name_H-M   'P 1'
#
loop_
_entity.id
_entity.type
_entity.pdbx_description
1 polymer ?
#
loop_
_entity_poly.entity_id
_entity_poly.type
_entity_poly.pdbx_seq_one_letter_code
_entity_poly.pdbx_strand_id
1 'polypeptide(L)'
;MPSIIERGYLYIAQPPLYRVKKGKTEKYIQNDQQLQEMLLELAAVDLELTLKDTTVKGKTLIPYLKRLTGLEKIVQWHSARGKDGQILKALLGVDNLAQCLKEQDTFDALLLRLKEEFKDAEFTDIAFDLEHQSHSVVIVRENKKVHLNTDFVRSPEFRELETYYQLA
;
A
#
# COMPACT_ATOMS: atom_id res chain seq x y z
N MET A 1 -27.77 -38.18 -15.67
CA MET A 1 -26.45 -38.34 -16.34
C MET A 1 -25.29 -37.84 -15.45
N PRO A 2 -25.08 -38.36 -14.21
CA PRO A 2 -23.92 -37.98 -13.38
C PRO A 2 -22.59 -38.55 -13.92
N SER A 3 -22.68 -39.70 -14.59
CA SER A 3 -21.56 -40.48 -15.11
C SER A 3 -20.69 -39.75 -16.14
N ILE A 4 -21.19 -38.70 -16.80
CA ILE A 4 -20.40 -37.86 -17.72
C ILE A 4 -19.45 -36.94 -16.94
N ILE A 5 -19.90 -36.45 -15.78
CA ILE A 5 -19.12 -35.60 -14.89
C ILE A 5 -18.08 -36.45 -14.16
N GLU A 6 -18.50 -37.59 -13.60
CA GLU A 6 -17.63 -38.51 -12.84
C GLU A 6 -16.50 -39.13 -13.69
N ARG A 7 -16.72 -39.27 -15.00
CA ARG A 7 -15.72 -39.80 -15.94
C ARG A 7 -14.87 -38.72 -16.61
N GLY A 8 -15.05 -37.44 -16.25
CA GLY A 8 -14.22 -36.33 -16.76
C GLY A 8 -14.43 -35.99 -18.23
N TYR A 9 -15.62 -36.26 -18.79
CA TYR A 9 -15.94 -35.93 -20.19
C TYR A 9 -16.56 -34.53 -20.37
N LEU A 10 -16.86 -33.82 -19.28
CA LEU A 10 -17.38 -32.46 -19.30
C LEU A 10 -16.23 -31.44 -19.21
N TYR A 11 -15.99 -30.70 -20.29
CA TYR A 11 -15.03 -29.60 -20.33
C TYR A 11 -15.74 -28.26 -20.54
N ILE A 12 -15.31 -27.22 -19.83
CA ILE A 12 -15.76 -25.85 -20.02
C ILE A 12 -14.61 -25.08 -20.67
N ALA A 13 -14.82 -24.57 -21.87
CA ALA A 13 -13.84 -23.69 -22.51
C ALA A 13 -13.71 -22.38 -21.72
N GLN A 14 -12.48 -21.91 -21.54
CA GLN A 14 -12.19 -20.63 -20.92
C GLN A 14 -11.83 -19.62 -22.02
N PRO A 15 -12.79 -18.79 -22.48
CA PRO A 15 -12.48 -17.74 -23.44
C PRO A 15 -11.51 -16.72 -22.81
N PRO A 16 -10.62 -16.11 -23.60
CA PRO A 16 -9.73 -15.08 -23.10
C PRO A 16 -10.54 -13.84 -22.67
N LEU A 17 -10.18 -13.26 -21.53
CA LEU A 17 -10.84 -12.09 -20.95
C LEU A 17 -10.39 -10.79 -21.64
N TYR A 18 -9.13 -10.72 -22.08
CA TYR A 18 -8.57 -9.53 -22.74
C TYR A 18 -7.82 -9.86 -24.03
N ARG A 19 -7.79 -8.89 -24.94
CA ARG A 19 -6.89 -8.86 -26.08
C ARG A 19 -6.06 -7.57 -26.02
N VAL A 20 -4.75 -7.71 -25.88
CA VAL A 20 -3.82 -6.58 -25.83
C VAL A 20 -3.08 -6.48 -27.15
N LYS A 21 -3.02 -5.29 -27.72
CA LYS A 21 -2.30 -4.99 -28.97
C LYS A 21 -1.29 -3.86 -28.74
N LYS A 22 -0.01 -4.14 -29.01
CA LYS A 22 1.06 -3.11 -29.06
C LYS A 22 1.74 -3.20 -30.43
N GLY A 23 1.53 -2.18 -31.26
CA GLY A 23 2.02 -2.17 -32.65
C GLY A 23 1.51 -3.36 -33.46
N LYS A 24 2.44 -4.22 -33.93
CA LYS A 24 2.14 -5.45 -34.69
C LYS A 24 1.95 -6.69 -33.80
N THR A 25 2.25 -6.61 -32.51
CA THR A 25 2.10 -7.75 -31.58
C THR A 25 0.72 -7.75 -30.93
N GLU A 26 0.03 -8.89 -30.96
CA GLU A 26 -1.25 -9.13 -30.29
C GLU A 26 -1.12 -10.32 -29.33
N LYS A 27 -1.64 -10.17 -28.10
CA LYS A 27 -1.62 -11.20 -27.06
C LYS A 27 -3.00 -11.33 -26.43
N TYR A 28 -3.50 -12.55 -26.32
CA TYR A 28 -4.73 -12.87 -25.59
C TYR A 28 -4.39 -13.20 -24.14
N ILE A 29 -5.17 -12.64 -23.22
CA ILE A 29 -4.96 -12.77 -21.78
C ILE A 29 -6.20 -13.37 -21.14
N GLN A 30 -6.00 -14.38 -20.30
CA GLN A 30 -7.09 -15.19 -19.75
C GLN A 30 -7.64 -14.63 -18.44
N ASN A 31 -6.85 -13.87 -17.68
CA ASN A 31 -7.25 -13.36 -16.37
C ASN A 31 -6.59 -12.00 -16.03
N ASP A 32 -7.11 -11.34 -14.99
CA ASP A 32 -6.62 -10.04 -14.51
C ASP A 32 -5.16 -10.07 -14.03
N GLN A 33 -4.73 -11.19 -13.44
CA GLN A 33 -3.38 -11.32 -12.93
C GLN A 33 -2.35 -11.27 -14.07
N GLN A 34 -2.57 -12.03 -15.13
CA GLN A 34 -1.74 -12.03 -16.33
C GLN A 34 -1.74 -10.65 -17.01
N LEU A 35 -2.87 -9.93 -16.97
CA LEU A 35 -2.94 -8.57 -17.48
C LEU A 35 -2.05 -7.63 -16.67
N GLN A 36 -2.15 -7.66 -15.33
CA GLN A 36 -1.31 -6.85 -14.45
C GLN A 36 0.18 -7.13 -14.64
N GLU A 37 0.58 -8.39 -14.77
CA GLU A 37 1.98 -8.76 -15.01
C GLU A 37 2.48 -8.24 -16.35
N MET A 38 1.71 -8.41 -17.41
CA MET A 38 2.07 -7.89 -18.72
C MET A 38 2.16 -6.36 -18.72
N LEU A 39 1.25 -5.66 -18.04
CA LEU A 39 1.31 -4.20 -17.90
C LEU A 39 2.58 -3.75 -17.17
N LEU A 40 2.97 -4.45 -16.11
CA LEU A 40 4.22 -4.17 -15.38
C LEU A 40 5.45 -4.43 -16.24
N GLU A 41 5.46 -5.52 -17.03
CA GLU A 41 6.53 -5.79 -18.00
C GLU A 41 6.63 -4.69 -19.05
N LEU A 42 5.49 -4.26 -19.60
CA LEU A 42 5.45 -3.18 -20.60
C LEU A 42 5.94 -1.86 -20.02
N ALA A 43 5.53 -1.52 -18.79
CA ALA A 43 5.98 -0.31 -18.10
C ALA A 43 7.49 -0.36 -17.81
N ALA A 44 8.00 -1.53 -17.40
CA ALA A 44 9.41 -1.72 -17.07
C ALA A 44 10.33 -1.52 -18.28
N VAL A 45 9.91 -1.87 -19.51
CA VAL A 45 10.76 -1.76 -20.72
C VAL A 45 11.27 -0.33 -20.95
N ASP A 46 10.45 0.68 -20.66
CA ASP A 46 10.78 2.09 -20.89
C ASP A 46 11.30 2.80 -19.62
N LEU A 47 11.49 2.06 -18.51
CA LEU A 47 11.93 2.60 -17.23
C LEU A 47 13.44 2.41 -17.01
N GLU A 48 14.13 3.54 -16.82
CA GLU A 48 15.52 3.59 -16.35
C GLU A 48 15.58 4.40 -15.05
N LEU A 49 16.06 3.78 -13.97
CA LEU A 49 16.30 4.47 -12.70
C LEU A 49 17.79 4.61 -12.47
N THR A 50 18.24 5.85 -12.30
CA THR A 50 19.61 6.18 -11.94
C THR A 50 19.68 6.53 -10.45
N LEU A 51 20.23 5.63 -9.65
CA LEU A 51 20.46 5.84 -8.22
C LEU A 51 21.95 6.07 -7.97
N LYS A 52 22.32 7.33 -7.72
CA LYS A 52 23.68 7.83 -7.39
C LYS A 52 24.81 7.35 -8.32
N ASP A 53 25.11 6.07 -8.39
CA ASP A 53 26.13 5.44 -9.25
C ASP A 53 25.68 4.15 -9.98
N THR A 54 24.45 3.66 -9.75
CA THR A 54 23.92 2.44 -10.38
C THR A 54 22.68 2.74 -11.22
N THR A 55 22.74 2.36 -12.49
CA THR A 55 21.58 2.38 -13.39
C THR A 55 20.86 1.03 -13.32
N VAL A 56 19.66 1.02 -12.76
CA VAL A 56 18.79 -0.16 -12.74
C VAL A 56 17.79 -0.02 -13.88
N LYS A 57 17.79 -0.98 -14.81
CA LYS A 57 16.98 -0.94 -16.02
C LYS A 57 15.98 -2.10 -16.08
N GLY A 58 14.80 -1.83 -16.61
CA GLY A 58 13.98 -2.88 -17.17
C GLY A 58 13.45 -3.88 -16.14
N LYS A 59 13.59 -5.17 -16.48
CA LYS A 59 12.97 -6.30 -15.77
C LYS A 59 13.36 -6.43 -14.29
N THR A 60 14.50 -5.88 -13.88
CA THR A 60 14.91 -5.88 -12.47
C THR A 60 14.05 -4.95 -11.61
N LEU A 61 13.33 -3.99 -12.21
CA LEU A 61 12.41 -3.09 -11.53
C LEU A 61 11.03 -3.71 -11.28
N ILE A 62 10.66 -4.75 -12.04
CA ILE A 62 9.35 -5.43 -11.91
C ILE A 62 9.05 -5.86 -10.46
N PRO A 63 9.95 -6.54 -9.71
CA PRO A 63 9.67 -6.91 -8.33
C PRO A 63 9.43 -5.68 -7.43
N TYR A 64 10.16 -4.58 -7.62
CA TYR A 64 9.97 -3.34 -6.86
C TYR A 64 8.64 -2.67 -7.22
N LEU A 65 8.28 -2.61 -8.51
CA LEU A 65 6.99 -2.09 -8.97
C LEU A 65 5.82 -2.94 -8.45
N LYS A 66 5.95 -4.27 -8.40
CA LYS A 66 4.97 -5.16 -7.77
C LYS A 66 4.79 -4.84 -6.29
N ARG A 67 5.87 -4.53 -5.57
CA ARG A 67 5.81 -4.13 -4.15
C ARG A 67 5.10 -2.78 -3.98
N LEU A 68 5.48 -1.78 -4.77
CA LEU A 68 4.86 -0.45 -4.72
C LEU A 68 3.37 -0.50 -5.05
N THR A 69 2.99 -1.21 -6.11
CA THR A 69 1.57 -1.38 -6.46
C THR A 69 0.80 -2.17 -5.41
N GLY A 70 1.45 -3.12 -4.72
CA GLY A 70 0.88 -3.79 -3.56
C GLY A 70 0.61 -2.83 -2.41
N LEU A 71 1.61 -2.02 -2.04
CA LEU A 71 1.48 -1.01 -0.99
C LEU A 71 0.38 0.01 -1.31
N GLU A 72 0.32 0.49 -2.55
CA GLU A 72 -0.73 1.41 -2.98
C GLU A 72 -2.12 0.81 -2.87
N LYS A 73 -2.31 -0.47 -3.25
CA LYS A 73 -3.60 -1.16 -3.09
C LYS A 73 -4.03 -1.25 -1.64
N ILE A 74 -3.12 -1.59 -0.73
CA ILE A 74 -3.44 -1.71 0.70
C ILE A 74 -3.78 -0.33 1.28
N VAL A 75 -2.97 0.69 0.96
CA VAL A 75 -3.27 2.09 1.36
C VAL A 75 -4.61 2.55 0.80
N GLN A 76 -4.91 2.25 -0.46
CA GLN A 76 -6.19 2.59 -1.09
C GLN A 76 -7.36 1.88 -0.42
N TRP A 77 -7.21 0.61 -0.07
CA TRP A 77 -8.23 -0.16 0.64
C TRP A 77 -8.50 0.40 2.03
N HIS A 78 -7.47 0.83 2.76
CA HIS A 78 -7.65 1.56 4.03
C HIS A 78 -8.27 2.94 3.81
N SER A 79 -7.91 3.62 2.73
CA SER A 79 -8.51 4.91 2.36
C SER A 79 -10.00 4.80 2.10
N ALA A 80 -10.43 3.70 1.46
CA ALA A 80 -11.83 3.40 1.20
C ALA A 80 -12.62 3.09 2.48
N ARG A 81 -11.94 2.67 3.57
CA ARG A 81 -12.54 2.43 4.89
C ARG A 81 -12.57 3.65 5.80
N GLY A 82 -12.28 4.83 5.27
CA GLY A 82 -12.41 6.11 5.99
C GLY A 82 -11.17 6.56 6.76
N LYS A 83 -10.03 5.86 6.62
CA LYS A 83 -8.72 6.35 7.10
C LYS A 83 -8.09 7.23 6.02
N ASP A 84 -7.32 8.26 6.37
CA ASP A 84 -6.64 9.06 5.36
C ASP A 84 -5.37 8.33 4.86
N GLY A 85 -5.35 7.99 3.57
CA GLY A 85 -4.21 7.31 2.94
C GLY A 85 -2.92 8.12 2.90
N GLN A 86 -2.97 9.45 2.90
CA GLN A 86 -1.77 10.30 2.92
C GLN A 86 -1.14 10.30 4.32
N ILE A 87 -1.97 10.42 5.36
CA ILE A 87 -1.52 10.31 6.75
C ILE A 87 -0.93 8.93 6.98
N LEU A 88 -1.59 7.85 6.51
CA LEU A 88 -1.03 6.49 6.60
C LEU A 88 0.34 6.37 5.92
N LYS A 89 0.53 6.96 4.73
CA LYS A 89 1.83 6.96 4.05
C LYS A 89 2.90 7.72 4.85
N ALA A 90 2.56 8.88 5.41
CA ALA A 90 3.48 9.66 6.23
C ALA A 90 3.87 8.92 7.52
N LEU A 91 2.90 8.25 8.15
CA LEU A 91 3.15 7.40 9.32
C LEU A 91 4.04 6.20 8.99
N LEU A 92 3.87 5.57 7.82
CA LEU A 92 4.73 4.47 7.40
C LEU A 92 6.19 4.90 7.18
N GLY A 93 6.43 6.16 6.82
CA GLY A 93 7.77 6.73 6.67
C GLY A 93 8.50 7.06 7.98
N VAL A 94 7.84 6.88 9.13
CA VAL A 94 8.45 7.09 10.44
C VAL A 94 8.93 5.76 11.01
N ASP A 95 10.24 5.65 11.19
CA ASP A 95 10.84 4.48 11.85
C ASP A 95 10.36 4.37 13.30
N ASN A 96 9.87 3.18 13.67
CA ASN A 96 9.57 2.79 15.05
C ASN A 96 8.51 3.68 15.75
N LEU A 97 7.37 3.88 15.09
CA LEU A 97 6.27 4.73 15.52
C LEU A 97 5.76 4.42 16.94
N ALA A 98 5.81 3.15 17.36
CA ALA A 98 5.42 2.72 18.70
C ALA A 98 6.32 3.31 19.80
N GLN A 99 7.59 3.55 19.52
CA GLN A 99 8.52 4.19 20.46
C GLN A 99 8.34 5.70 20.45
N CYS A 100 8.11 6.31 19.28
CA CYS A 100 7.84 7.74 19.17
C CYS A 100 6.57 8.18 19.91
N LEU A 101 5.57 7.30 20.02
CA LEU A 101 4.36 7.58 20.81
C LEU A 101 4.60 7.59 22.32
N LYS A 102 5.69 7.00 22.82
CA LYS A 102 6.01 6.96 24.25
C LYS A 102 6.85 8.16 24.71
N GLU A 103 7.59 8.76 23.80
CA GLU A 103 8.54 9.84 24.11
C GLU A 103 7.99 11.18 23.64
N GLN A 104 7.61 12.04 24.60
CA GLN A 104 6.90 13.29 24.37
C GLN A 104 7.61 14.22 23.38
N ASP A 105 8.94 14.34 23.48
CA ASP A 105 9.74 15.18 22.58
C ASP A 105 9.67 14.70 21.11
N THR A 106 9.68 13.39 20.89
CA THR A 106 9.60 12.81 19.54
C THR A 106 8.19 12.88 18.97
N PHE A 107 7.17 12.79 19.83
CA PHE A 107 5.78 12.94 19.46
C PHE A 107 5.48 14.38 19.04
N ASP A 108 5.97 15.37 19.77
CA ASP A 108 5.83 16.78 19.39
C ASP A 108 6.56 17.10 18.08
N ALA A 109 7.75 16.52 17.87
CA ALA A 109 8.47 16.64 16.61
C ALA A 109 7.70 16.00 15.42
N LEU A 110 7.07 14.85 15.64
CA LEU A 110 6.23 14.18 14.65
C LEU A 110 4.97 14.99 14.34
N LEU A 111 4.31 15.53 15.36
CA LEU A 111 3.16 16.43 15.18
C LEU A 111 3.54 17.69 14.42
N LEU A 112 4.69 18.29 14.69
CA LEU A 112 5.18 19.45 13.97
C LEU A 112 5.39 19.11 12.48
N ARG A 113 6.05 17.99 12.18
CA ARG A 113 6.24 17.50 10.81
C ARG A 113 4.91 17.26 10.09
N LEU A 114 3.97 16.57 10.74
CA LEU A 114 2.66 16.30 10.15
C LEU A 114 1.85 17.60 9.95
N LYS A 115 1.96 18.59 10.85
CA LYS A 115 1.34 19.91 10.69
C LYS A 115 1.95 20.73 9.55
N GLU A 116 3.27 20.63 9.35
CA GLU A 116 3.96 21.30 8.24
C GLU A 116 3.64 20.67 6.90
N GLU A 117 3.60 19.33 6.84
CA GLU A 117 3.32 18.56 5.63
C GLU A 117 1.83 18.58 5.25
N PHE A 118 0.93 18.61 6.25
CA PHE A 118 -0.52 18.60 6.06
C PHE A 118 -1.18 19.82 6.72
N LYS A 119 -1.08 20.97 6.07
CA LYS A 119 -1.75 22.22 6.50
C LYS A 119 -3.27 22.11 6.55
N ASP A 120 -3.84 21.17 5.80
CA ASP A 120 -5.28 20.91 5.72
C ASP A 120 -5.77 19.87 6.75
N ALA A 121 -4.89 19.38 7.63
CA ALA A 121 -5.25 18.43 8.67
C ALA A 121 -5.51 19.14 10.01
N GLU A 122 -6.62 18.80 10.65
CA GLU A 122 -6.92 19.18 12.02
C GLU A 122 -6.42 18.09 12.97
N PHE A 123 -5.63 18.48 13.96
CA PHE A 123 -5.13 17.59 15.01
C PHE A 123 -5.93 17.86 16.28
N THR A 124 -6.80 16.91 16.64
CA THR A 124 -7.75 17.01 17.74
C THR A 124 -7.49 15.89 18.76
N ASP A 125 -7.91 16.08 20.02
CA ASP A 125 -7.79 15.08 21.09
C ASP A 125 -6.36 14.57 21.34
N ILE A 126 -5.40 15.49 21.45
CA ILE A 126 -4.05 15.14 21.91
C ILE A 126 -4.11 14.84 23.41
N ALA A 127 -4.05 13.57 23.77
CA ALA A 127 -4.13 13.11 25.15
C ALA A 127 -3.00 12.14 25.48
N PHE A 128 -2.54 12.16 26.74
CA PHE A 128 -1.65 11.12 27.23
C PHE A 128 -2.49 9.96 27.77
N ASP A 129 -2.37 8.81 27.14
CA ASP A 129 -3.03 7.58 27.57
C ASP A 129 -2.24 6.96 28.73
N LEU A 130 -2.83 7.02 29.93
CA LEU A 130 -2.24 6.49 31.16
C LEU A 130 -2.18 4.95 31.16
N GLU A 131 -3.05 4.26 30.41
CA GLU A 131 -3.08 2.79 30.35
C GLU A 131 -1.92 2.24 29.50
N HIS A 132 -1.54 2.97 28.46
CA HIS A 132 -0.48 2.58 27.54
C HIS A 132 0.83 3.36 27.69
N GLN A 133 0.88 4.35 28.59
CA GLN A 133 2.00 5.30 28.73
C GLN A 133 2.41 5.88 27.37
N SER A 134 1.42 6.31 26.58
CA SER A 134 1.63 6.75 25.21
C SER A 134 0.73 7.92 24.85
N HIS A 135 1.21 8.82 24.01
CA HIS A 135 0.40 9.89 23.46
C HIS A 135 -0.54 9.35 22.37
N SER A 136 -1.80 9.78 22.41
CA SER A 136 -2.77 9.57 21.36
C SER A 136 -3.10 10.90 20.68
N VAL A 137 -3.38 10.85 19.37
CA VAL A 137 -3.86 12.00 18.61
C VAL A 137 -4.89 11.55 17.60
N VAL A 138 -5.93 12.35 17.40
CA VAL A 138 -6.90 12.16 16.34
C VAL A 138 -6.58 13.16 15.23
N ILE A 139 -6.24 12.64 14.07
CA ILE A 139 -5.95 13.47 12.89
C ILE A 139 -7.18 13.40 11.98
N VAL A 140 -7.78 14.55 11.71
CA VAL A 140 -8.95 14.70 10.85
C VAL A 140 -8.57 15.48 9.61
N ARG A 141 -8.77 14.88 8.44
CA ARG A 141 -8.51 15.55 7.16
C ARG A 141 -9.54 15.10 6.13
N GLU A 142 -10.11 16.05 5.38
CA GLU A 142 -11.12 15.78 4.34
C GLU A 142 -12.24 14.80 4.79
N ASN A 143 -12.78 15.01 6.00
CA ASN A 143 -13.82 14.16 6.60
C ASN A 143 -13.41 12.69 6.90
N LYS A 144 -12.11 12.39 6.81
CA LYS A 144 -11.52 11.11 7.23
C LYS A 144 -10.81 11.29 8.56
N LYS A 145 -10.96 10.33 9.45
CA LYS A 145 -10.38 10.36 10.81
C LYS A 145 -9.37 9.23 10.97
N VAL A 146 -8.18 9.57 11.43
CA VAL A 146 -7.14 8.61 11.80
C VAL A 146 -6.88 8.79 13.29
N HIS A 147 -7.29 7.79 14.06
CA HIS A 147 -6.97 7.69 15.48
C HIS A 147 -5.60 7.06 15.60
N LEU A 148 -4.60 7.85 15.97
CA LEU A 148 -3.26 7.38 16.25
C LEU A 148 -3.17 7.05 17.74
N ASN A 149 -3.13 5.76 18.06
CA ASN A 149 -2.90 5.24 19.40
C ASN A 149 -1.99 4.01 19.35
N THR A 150 -1.52 3.56 20.51
CA THR A 150 -0.65 2.37 20.60
C THR A 150 -1.34 1.11 20.05
N ASP A 151 -2.66 0.99 20.18
CA ASP A 151 -3.43 -0.12 19.61
C ASP A 151 -3.44 -0.10 18.08
N PHE A 152 -3.55 1.08 17.48
CA PHE A 152 -3.49 1.26 16.04
C PHE A 152 -2.14 0.82 15.48
N VAL A 153 -1.03 1.20 16.14
CA VAL A 153 0.31 0.78 15.71
C VAL A 153 0.53 -0.72 15.92
N ARG A 154 -0.08 -1.30 16.95
CA ARG A 154 -0.01 -2.75 17.23
C ARG A 154 -0.99 -3.58 16.41
N SER A 155 -1.93 -2.94 15.72
CA SER A 155 -2.96 -3.61 14.93
C SER A 155 -2.33 -4.49 13.83
N PRO A 156 -2.90 -5.67 13.55
CA PRO A 156 -2.42 -6.53 12.45
C PRO A 156 -2.35 -5.79 11.12
N GLU A 157 -3.30 -4.88 10.87
CA GLU A 157 -3.39 -4.09 9.65
C GLU A 157 -2.19 -3.14 9.49
N PHE A 158 -1.79 -2.46 10.57
CA PHE A 158 -0.64 -1.56 10.52
C PHE A 158 0.68 -2.33 10.39
N ARG A 159 0.81 -3.48 11.06
CA ARG A 159 1.99 -4.36 10.92
C ARG A 159 2.14 -4.93 9.52
N GLU A 160 1.05 -5.29 8.85
CA GLU A 160 1.11 -5.69 7.45
C GLU A 160 1.63 -4.54 6.58
N LEU A 161 1.08 -3.33 6.75
CA LEU A 161 1.54 -2.14 6.03
C LEU A 161 3.03 -1.83 6.29
N GLU A 162 3.48 -1.89 7.54
CA GLU A 162 4.88 -1.68 7.93
C GLU A 162 5.80 -2.72 7.31
N THR A 163 5.37 -3.99 7.28
CA THR A 163 6.12 -5.08 6.63
C THR A 163 6.31 -4.80 5.14
N TYR A 164 5.25 -4.38 4.43
CA TYR A 164 5.34 -4.05 3.01
C TYR A 164 6.19 -2.80 2.75
N TYR A 165 6.21 -1.84 3.67
CA TYR A 165 7.01 -0.62 3.56
C TYR A 165 8.50 -0.88 3.84
N GLN A 166 8.86 -1.64 4.88
CA GLN A 166 10.26 -1.99 5.17
C GLN A 166 10.89 -2.93 4.12
N LEU A 167 10.07 -3.64 3.36
CA LEU A 167 10.50 -4.47 2.21
C LEU A 167 10.62 -3.67 0.90
N ALA A 168 10.21 -2.40 0.86
CA ALA A 168 10.23 -1.54 -0.33
C ALA A 168 11.55 -0.76 -0.44
#